data_AF-A0A6P0Y370-F1
#
_entry.id   AF-A0A6P0Y370-F1
#
_cell.length_a   1.000
_cell.length_b   1.000
_cell.length_c   1.000
_cell.angle_alpha   90.00
_cell.angle_beta   90.00
_cell.angle_gamma   90.00
#
_symmetry.space_group_name_H-M   'P 1'
#
loop_
_entity.id
_entity.type
_entity.pdbx_description
1 polymer ?
#
loop_
_entity_poly.entity_id
_entity_poly.type
_entity_poly.pdbx_seq_one_letter_code
_entity_poly.pdbx_strand_id
1 'polypeptide(L)'
;NGDRSKVHYLNAEKITSFFHETLPKVKIIVDAPLDSSGHYALAATYYQISKYLPELNQPPSIQINSCRTIISFQMKSDKKLFATAYAAIIAFNDAAKTQEKISNIMEMLDSQDANYLTPRTAKKIQQLTTVFNQSIKKINQINKDKELLRFCNGIKFFQTPTKITLVNSSDQNFNVYHHPTFGKRIINKVSKNSEVETIIQVPQAESYSINTIMNFLDGFHNFKY
;
A
#
# COMPACT_ATOMS: atom_id res chain seq x y z
N ASN A 1 -28.29 -5.05 34.25
CA ASN A 1 -27.07 -4.80 33.45
C ASN A 1 -26.99 -5.82 32.32
N GLY A 2 -27.74 -5.58 31.23
CA GLY A 2 -27.76 -6.43 30.04
C GLY A 2 -26.68 -6.01 29.06
N ASP A 3 -26.04 -6.98 28.41
CA ASP A 3 -25.05 -6.70 27.38
C ASP A 3 -25.72 -5.95 26.21
N ARG A 4 -24.96 -5.05 25.59
CA ARG A 4 -25.45 -4.19 24.51
C ARG A 4 -25.34 -4.88 23.15
N SER A 5 -25.67 -6.17 23.06
CA SER A 5 -25.62 -6.90 21.78
C SER A 5 -26.61 -6.31 20.77
N LYS A 6 -26.08 -5.92 19.60
CA LYS A 6 -26.88 -5.49 18.46
C LYS A 6 -27.19 -6.70 17.59
N VAL A 7 -28.46 -7.05 17.48
CA VAL A 7 -28.94 -8.06 16.53
C VAL A 7 -28.87 -7.47 15.12
N HIS A 8 -28.09 -8.09 14.24
CA HIS A 8 -28.00 -7.71 12.83
C HIS A 8 -28.88 -8.64 11.98
N TYR A 9 -29.92 -8.09 11.36
CA TYR A 9 -30.73 -8.81 10.38
C TYR A 9 -30.04 -8.80 9.02
N LEU A 10 -29.54 -9.96 8.60
CA LEU A 10 -28.92 -10.16 7.28
C LEU A 10 -30.01 -10.56 6.27
N ASN A 11 -30.16 -9.79 5.19
CA ASN A 11 -30.92 -10.19 4.01
C ASN A 11 -29.96 -10.83 2.98
N ALA A 12 -30.47 -11.57 1.99
CA ALA A 12 -29.66 -12.36 1.05
C ALA A 12 -28.51 -11.56 0.39
N GLU A 13 -28.72 -10.28 0.08
CA GLU A 13 -27.69 -9.37 -0.46
C GLU A 13 -26.64 -8.91 0.57
N LYS A 14 -27.01 -8.81 1.86
CA LYS A 14 -26.07 -8.50 2.96
C LYS A 14 -25.30 -9.71 3.46
N ILE A 15 -25.81 -10.93 3.25
CA ILE A 15 -25.12 -12.17 3.65
C ILE A 15 -23.79 -12.30 2.90
N THR A 16 -23.81 -12.16 1.57
CA THR A 16 -22.59 -12.28 0.76
C THR A 16 -21.58 -11.18 1.11
N SER A 17 -21.99 -9.92 1.20
CA SER A 17 -21.10 -8.83 1.60
C SER A 17 -20.55 -9.00 3.02
N PHE A 18 -21.32 -9.50 3.99
CA PHE A 18 -20.86 -9.74 5.36
C PHE A 18 -19.80 -10.85 5.46
N PHE A 19 -19.96 -11.96 4.72
CA PHE A 19 -18.98 -13.06 4.74
C PHE A 19 -17.73 -12.79 3.88
N HIS A 20 -17.80 -11.84 2.94
CA HIS A 20 -16.68 -11.44 2.08
C HIS A 20 -16.00 -10.13 2.53
N GLU A 21 -16.44 -9.51 3.62
CA GLU A 21 -15.78 -8.35 4.21
C GLU A 21 -14.41 -8.74 4.75
N THR A 22 -13.37 -8.05 4.29
CA THR A 22 -12.03 -8.16 4.87
C THR A 22 -11.58 -6.82 5.42
N LEU A 23 -10.68 -6.83 6.40
CA LEU A 23 -10.05 -5.59 6.82
C LEU A 23 -9.19 -5.05 5.67
N PRO A 24 -9.36 -3.77 5.29
CA PRO A 24 -8.51 -3.15 4.29
C PRO A 24 -7.04 -3.28 4.70
N LYS A 25 -6.18 -3.55 3.73
CA LYS A 25 -4.77 -3.75 4.01
C LYS A 25 -3.85 -3.26 2.89
N VAL A 26 -2.68 -2.77 3.28
CA VAL A 26 -1.58 -2.47 2.36
C VAL A 26 -0.61 -3.65 2.40
N LYS A 27 -0.24 -4.17 1.23
CA LYS A 27 0.79 -5.21 1.08
C LYS A 27 2.01 -4.61 0.40
N ILE A 28 3.15 -4.62 1.08
CA ILE A 28 4.46 -4.41 0.47
C ILE A 28 5.06 -5.79 0.23
N ILE A 29 5.30 -6.13 -1.02
CA ILE A 29 5.93 -7.37 -1.43
C ILE A 29 7.36 -7.02 -1.83
N VAL A 30 8.32 -7.57 -1.09
CA VAL A 30 9.76 -7.38 -1.30
C VAL A 30 10.29 -8.62 -2.02
N ASP A 31 11.04 -8.44 -3.10
CA ASP A 31 11.59 -9.54 -3.90
C ASP A 31 12.84 -10.20 -3.27
N ALA A 32 12.80 -10.39 -1.95
CA ALA A 32 13.82 -11.09 -1.18
C ALA A 32 13.20 -11.74 0.08
N PRO A 33 13.76 -12.86 0.57
CA PRO A 33 13.48 -13.32 1.91
C PRO A 33 13.98 -12.31 2.95
N LEU A 34 13.32 -12.25 4.11
CA LEU A 34 13.71 -11.40 5.23
C LEU A 34 14.83 -12.07 6.02
N ASP A 35 16.01 -11.46 6.01
CA ASP A 35 17.16 -11.89 6.82
C ASP A 35 17.13 -11.28 8.22
N SER A 36 18.03 -11.72 9.11
CA SER A 36 18.04 -11.27 10.51
C SER A 36 18.29 -9.77 10.66
N SER A 37 19.18 -9.20 9.84
CA SER A 37 19.45 -7.75 9.81
C SER A 37 18.23 -6.97 9.31
N GLY A 38 17.61 -7.44 8.22
CA GLY A 38 16.36 -6.90 7.70
C GLY A 38 15.25 -6.96 8.74
N HIS A 39 15.10 -8.07 9.46
CA HIS A 39 14.05 -8.24 10.47
C HIS A 39 14.20 -7.24 11.62
N TYR A 40 15.40 -7.10 12.18
CA TYR A 40 15.69 -6.13 13.24
C TYR A 40 15.39 -4.70 12.78
N ALA A 41 15.91 -4.32 11.61
CA ALA A 41 15.73 -2.99 11.07
C ALA A 41 14.27 -2.70 10.71
N LEU A 42 13.51 -3.69 10.22
CA LEU A 42 12.10 -3.55 9.91
C LEU A 42 11.29 -3.19 11.17
N ALA A 43 11.51 -3.93 12.25
CA ALA A 43 10.86 -3.68 13.53
C ALA A 43 11.24 -2.30 14.08
N ALA A 44 12.54 -1.95 14.06
CA ALA A 44 13.04 -0.66 14.52
C ALA A 44 12.44 0.50 13.73
N THR A 45 12.45 0.42 12.41
CA THR A 45 11.94 1.48 11.52
C THR A 45 10.44 1.69 11.70
N TYR A 46 9.62 0.63 11.70
CA TYR A 46 8.17 0.81 11.86
C TYR A 46 7.77 1.22 13.29
N TYR A 47 8.57 0.87 14.30
CA TYR A 47 8.40 1.44 15.64
C TYR A 47 8.69 2.95 15.67
N GLN A 48 9.65 3.46 14.91
CA GLN A 48 9.86 4.91 14.81
C GLN A 48 8.72 5.59 14.03
N ILE A 49 8.27 4.98 12.92
CA ILE A 49 7.15 5.51 12.11
C ILE A 49 5.87 5.64 12.95
N SER A 50 5.58 4.65 13.80
CA SER A 50 4.34 4.64 14.59
C SER A 50 4.22 5.82 15.57
N LYS A 51 5.34 6.44 15.97
CA LYS A 51 5.34 7.64 16.81
C LYS A 51 4.70 8.86 16.13
N TYR A 52 4.75 8.92 14.80
CA TYR A 52 4.19 10.01 14.00
C TYR A 52 2.86 9.63 13.36
N LEU A 53 2.66 8.34 13.10
CA LEU A 53 1.45 7.78 12.50
C LEU A 53 0.86 6.73 13.46
N PRO A 54 0.00 7.13 14.39
CA PRO A 54 -0.68 6.20 15.31
C PRO A 54 -1.44 5.09 14.58
N GLU A 55 -1.82 5.31 13.32
CA GLU A 55 -2.35 4.30 12.40
C GLU A 55 -1.47 3.05 12.25
N LEU A 56 -0.15 3.23 12.33
CA LEU A 56 0.87 2.19 12.17
C LEU A 56 1.38 1.67 13.53
N ASN A 57 0.64 1.91 14.62
CA ASN A 57 1.03 1.42 15.95
C ASN A 57 0.91 -0.09 16.10
N GLN A 58 0.12 -0.76 15.25
CA GLN A 58 0.10 -2.21 15.21
C GLN A 58 1.21 -2.74 14.30
N PRO A 59 1.95 -3.77 14.75
CA PRO A 59 2.97 -4.37 13.90
C PRO A 59 2.33 -4.99 12.65
N PRO A 60 3.00 -4.91 11.49
CA PRO A 60 2.51 -5.57 10.30
C PRO A 60 2.57 -7.10 10.44
N SER A 61 1.70 -7.79 9.71
CA SER A 61 1.87 -9.23 9.48
C SER A 61 2.98 -9.46 8.46
N ILE A 62 3.90 -10.36 8.75
CA ILE A 62 5.05 -10.66 7.89
C ILE A 62 4.96 -12.13 7.46
N GLN A 63 4.92 -12.35 6.15
CA GLN A 63 5.01 -13.69 5.57
C GLN A 63 6.34 -13.79 4.82
N ILE A 64 7.18 -14.74 5.22
CA ILE A 64 8.52 -14.93 4.64
C ILE A 64 8.48 -16.21 3.82
N ASN A 65 8.70 -16.07 2.52
CA ASN A 65 8.88 -17.17 1.58
C ASN A 65 10.35 -17.25 1.15
N SER A 66 10.75 -18.34 0.52
CA SER A 66 12.14 -18.56 0.05
C SER A 66 12.65 -17.47 -0.89
N CYS A 67 11.74 -16.77 -1.59
CA CYS A 67 12.08 -15.78 -2.61
C CYS A 67 11.56 -14.38 -2.31
N ARG A 68 10.60 -14.24 -1.40
CA ARG A 68 9.84 -13.00 -1.22
C ARG A 68 9.38 -12.84 0.22
N THR A 69 9.22 -11.58 0.63
CA THR A 69 8.61 -11.23 1.90
C THR A 69 7.39 -10.37 1.64
N ILE A 70 6.26 -10.70 2.28
CA ILE A 70 5.03 -9.91 2.22
C ILE A 70 4.82 -9.27 3.58
N ILE A 71 4.81 -7.94 3.60
CA ILE A 71 4.56 -7.12 4.79
C ILE A 71 3.17 -6.52 4.64
N SER A 72 2.25 -6.87 5.53
CA SER A 72 0.84 -6.48 5.45
C SER A 72 0.43 -5.59 6.61
N PHE A 73 -0.02 -4.38 6.30
CA PHE A 73 -0.58 -3.42 7.26
C PHE A 73 -2.09 -3.43 7.17
N GLN A 74 -2.76 -3.99 8.18
CA GLN A 74 -4.22 -4.01 8.25
C GLN A 74 -4.75 -2.74 8.93
N MET A 75 -5.91 -2.27 8.50
CA MET A 75 -6.56 -1.10 9.08
C MET A 75 -8.07 -1.26 9.17
N LYS A 76 -8.70 -0.43 10.00
CA LYS A 76 -10.15 -0.49 10.23
C LYS A 76 -10.99 0.23 9.17
N SER A 77 -10.38 0.99 8.26
CA SER A 77 -11.12 1.84 7.33
C SER A 77 -10.34 2.10 6.04
N ASP A 78 -11.03 1.98 4.91
CA ASP A 78 -10.44 2.18 3.58
C ASP A 78 -9.90 3.60 3.36
N LYS A 79 -10.44 4.61 4.06
CA LYS A 79 -9.95 6.01 3.95
C LYS A 79 -8.45 6.16 4.24
N LYS A 80 -7.87 5.20 4.96
CA LYS A 80 -6.47 5.20 5.36
C LYS A 80 -5.56 4.46 4.39
N LEU A 81 -6.08 3.78 3.36
CA LEU A 81 -5.28 2.92 2.48
C LEU A 81 -4.14 3.67 1.80
N PHE A 82 -4.44 4.74 1.07
CA PHE A 82 -3.43 5.51 0.34
C PHE A 82 -2.42 6.18 1.27
N ALA A 83 -2.90 6.77 2.38
CA ALA A 83 -2.04 7.37 3.40
C ALA A 83 -1.09 6.36 4.03
N THR A 84 -1.60 5.16 4.35
CA THR A 84 -0.81 4.08 4.94
C THR A 84 0.21 3.55 3.94
N ALA A 85 -0.15 3.40 2.66
CA ALA A 85 0.78 2.97 1.63
C ALA A 85 1.91 3.98 1.40
N TYR A 86 1.57 5.26 1.39
CA TYR A 86 2.54 6.36 1.27
C TYR A 86 3.54 6.36 2.42
N ALA A 87 3.08 6.11 3.65
CA ALA A 87 3.93 6.02 4.83
C ALA A 87 4.76 4.74 4.88
N ALA A 88 4.13 3.60 4.61
CA ALA A 88 4.72 2.30 4.82
C ALA A 88 5.92 2.06 3.89
N ILE A 89 5.90 2.65 2.68
CA ILE A 89 6.98 2.47 1.71
C ILE A 89 8.27 3.27 2.02
N ILE A 90 8.23 4.24 2.94
CA ILE A 90 9.36 5.15 3.24
C ILE A 90 10.66 4.38 3.55
N ALA A 91 10.55 3.20 4.18
CA ALA A 91 11.70 2.38 4.54
C ALA A 91 12.46 1.79 3.33
N PHE A 92 11.87 1.82 2.12
CA PHE A 92 12.38 1.13 0.95
C PHE A 92 12.93 2.09 -0.12
N ASN A 93 13.86 1.60 -0.94
CA ASN A 93 14.46 2.37 -2.03
C ASN A 93 13.44 2.86 -3.08
N ASP A 94 12.32 2.15 -3.22
CA ASP A 94 11.23 2.51 -4.14
C ASP A 94 10.28 3.58 -3.58
N ALA A 95 10.56 4.13 -2.38
CA ALA A 95 9.72 5.10 -1.69
C ALA A 95 9.32 6.28 -2.58
N ALA A 96 10.29 6.99 -3.15
CA ALA A 96 10.03 8.22 -3.92
C ALA A 96 9.09 7.96 -5.11
N LYS A 97 9.39 6.94 -5.92
CA LYS A 97 8.57 6.58 -7.10
C LYS A 97 7.18 6.10 -6.70
N THR A 98 7.07 5.35 -5.60
CA THR A 98 5.79 4.85 -5.11
C THR A 98 4.94 6.00 -4.56
N GLN A 99 5.54 6.90 -3.80
CA GLN A 99 4.88 8.08 -3.22
C GLN A 99 4.39 9.03 -4.31
N GLU A 100 5.20 9.29 -5.33
CA GLU A 100 4.80 10.06 -6.52
C GLU A 100 3.57 9.43 -7.19
N LYS A 101 3.58 8.11 -7.43
CA LYS A 101 2.40 7.43 -8.01
C LYS A 101 1.15 7.58 -7.14
N ILE A 102 1.29 7.45 -5.83
CA ILE A 102 0.16 7.62 -4.90
C ILE A 102 -0.35 9.05 -4.95
N SER A 103 0.53 10.05 -4.94
CA SER A 103 0.15 11.46 -5.07
C SER A 103 -0.60 11.72 -6.37
N ASN A 104 -0.11 11.21 -7.51
CA ASN A 104 -0.77 11.37 -8.80
C ASN A 104 -2.18 10.76 -8.81
N ILE A 105 -2.36 9.57 -8.20
CA ILE A 105 -3.68 8.95 -8.05
C ILE A 105 -4.61 9.84 -7.22
N MET A 106 -4.11 10.42 -6.14
CA MET A 106 -4.91 11.29 -5.26
C MET A 106 -5.25 12.62 -5.94
N GLU A 107 -4.33 13.19 -6.73
CA GLU A 107 -4.58 14.39 -7.53
C GLU A 107 -5.61 14.13 -8.63
N MET A 108 -5.52 12.99 -9.32
CA MET A 108 -6.52 12.58 -10.33
C MET A 108 -7.91 12.43 -9.74
N LEU A 109 -8.02 11.98 -8.49
CA LEU A 109 -9.29 11.89 -7.77
C LEU A 109 -9.81 13.27 -7.35
N ASP A 110 -8.94 14.14 -6.87
CA ASP A 110 -9.30 15.49 -6.42
C ASP A 110 -9.68 16.41 -7.59
N SER A 111 -9.10 16.19 -8.77
CA SER A 111 -9.38 16.95 -9.99
C SER A 111 -10.67 16.53 -10.71
N GLN A 112 -11.43 15.57 -10.17
CA GLN A 112 -12.68 15.14 -10.79
C GLN A 112 -13.74 16.23 -10.68
N ASP A 113 -14.39 16.53 -11.80
CA ASP A 113 -15.47 17.50 -11.81
C ASP A 113 -16.66 16.96 -10.99
N ALA A 114 -16.98 17.70 -9.93
CA ALA A 114 -18.04 17.38 -8.97
C ALA A 114 -19.41 17.21 -9.64
N ASN A 115 -19.63 17.82 -10.81
CA ASN A 115 -20.88 17.70 -11.57
C ASN A 115 -21.11 16.29 -12.13
N TYR A 116 -20.06 15.49 -12.33
CA TYR A 116 -20.16 14.11 -12.83
C TYR A 116 -20.08 13.06 -11.72
N LEU A 117 -19.93 13.49 -10.46
CA LEU A 117 -19.83 12.60 -9.32
C LEU A 117 -21.16 12.51 -8.57
N THR A 118 -21.51 11.30 -8.14
CA THR A 118 -22.59 11.17 -7.15
C THR A 118 -22.19 11.88 -5.85
N PRO A 119 -23.14 12.47 -5.08
CA PRO A 119 -22.82 13.11 -3.79
C PRO A 119 -22.08 12.18 -2.82
N ARG A 120 -22.37 10.87 -2.87
CA ARG A 120 -21.68 9.86 -2.07
C ARG A 120 -20.21 9.73 -2.50
N THR A 121 -19.94 9.63 -3.80
CA THR A 121 -18.58 9.51 -4.36
C THR A 121 -17.76 10.77 -4.07
N ALA A 122 -18.32 11.96 -4.30
CA ALA A 122 -17.67 13.22 -3.99
C ALA A 122 -17.27 13.32 -2.51
N LYS A 123 -18.17 12.93 -1.59
CA LYS A 123 -17.87 12.86 -0.16
C LYS A 123 -16.77 11.84 0.15
N LYS A 124 -16.75 10.68 -0.51
CA LYS A 124 -15.68 9.69 -0.33
C LYS A 124 -14.32 10.27 -0.69
N ILE A 125 -14.23 10.89 -1.87
CA ILE A 125 -13.01 11.51 -2.38
C ILE A 125 -12.52 12.61 -1.43
N GLN A 126 -13.41 13.51 -1.01
CA GLN A 126 -13.07 14.57 -0.06
C GLN A 126 -12.48 14.02 1.25
N GLN A 127 -13.10 12.97 1.81
CA GLN A 127 -12.60 12.34 3.04
C GLN A 127 -11.25 11.67 2.84
N LEU A 128 -11.06 10.99 1.70
CA LEU A 128 -9.79 10.40 1.30
C LEU A 128 -8.68 11.45 1.19
N THR A 129 -8.92 12.51 0.41
CA THR A 129 -7.97 13.61 0.22
C THR A 129 -7.63 14.27 1.55
N THR A 130 -8.63 14.50 2.42
CA THR A 130 -8.40 15.09 3.75
C THR A 130 -7.48 14.22 4.61
N VAL A 131 -7.77 12.92 4.72
CA VAL A 131 -6.95 11.97 5.51
C VAL A 131 -5.55 11.85 4.91
N PHE A 132 -5.44 11.79 3.60
CA PHE A 132 -4.18 11.69 2.87
C PHE A 132 -3.29 12.91 3.13
N ASN A 133 -3.82 14.13 2.92
CA ASN A 133 -3.09 15.38 3.11
C ASN A 133 -2.67 15.60 4.56
N GLN A 134 -3.51 15.24 5.53
CA GLN A 134 -3.13 15.27 6.95
C GLN A 134 -1.98 14.31 7.27
N SER A 135 -1.98 13.13 6.67
CA SER A 135 -0.94 12.11 6.88
C SER A 135 0.39 12.52 6.23
N ILE A 136 0.35 13.05 5.00
CA ILE A 136 1.56 13.57 4.32
C ILE A 136 2.23 14.66 5.16
N LYS A 137 1.46 15.59 5.75
CA LYS A 137 2.04 16.64 6.60
C LYS A 137 2.86 16.06 7.75
N LYS A 138 2.37 15.00 8.41
CA LYS A 138 3.09 14.29 9.48
C LYS A 138 4.31 13.54 8.95
N ILE A 139 4.19 12.92 7.77
CA ILE A 139 5.29 12.20 7.11
C ILE A 139 6.41 13.15 6.65
N ASN A 140 6.05 14.34 6.18
CA ASN A 140 7.05 15.34 5.81
C ASN A 140 7.80 15.89 7.03
N GLN A 141 7.22 15.79 8.23
CA GLN A 141 7.95 16.04 9.48
C GLN A 141 8.93 14.90 9.77
N ILE A 142 8.55 13.64 9.51
CA ILE A 142 9.43 12.46 9.61
C ILE A 142 10.67 12.59 8.71
N ASN A 143 10.50 12.98 7.44
CA ASN A 143 11.62 13.08 6.48
C ASN A 143 12.69 14.11 6.89
N LYS A 144 12.35 15.06 7.76
CA LYS A 144 13.31 16.01 8.33
C LYS A 144 14.14 15.39 9.46
N ASP A 145 13.63 14.33 10.07
CA ASP A 145 14.25 13.57 11.15
C ASP A 145 14.99 12.36 10.58
N LYS A 146 16.25 12.58 10.15
CA LYS A 146 17.10 11.58 9.50
C LYS A 146 17.33 10.31 10.34
N GLU A 147 17.02 10.36 11.62
CA GLU A 147 17.13 9.22 12.55
C GLU A 147 16.17 8.07 12.21
N LEU A 148 15.05 8.34 11.54
CA LEU A 148 14.02 7.34 11.31
C LEU A 148 14.45 6.23 10.33
N LEU A 149 15.29 6.56 9.34
CA LEU A 149 15.75 5.63 8.30
C LEU A 149 17.16 5.09 8.52
N ARG A 150 17.81 5.49 9.62
CA ARG A 150 19.17 5.03 9.94
C ARG A 150 19.30 3.51 10.00
N PHE A 151 18.23 2.83 10.41
CA PHE A 151 18.20 1.37 10.55
C PHE A 151 18.13 0.65 9.19
N CYS A 152 17.59 1.29 8.16
CA CYS A 152 17.48 0.71 6.81
C CYS A 152 18.76 0.91 5.99
N ASN A 153 19.59 1.88 6.36
CA ASN A 153 20.80 2.24 5.61
C ASN A 153 21.78 1.06 5.53
N GLY A 154 22.16 0.71 4.30
CA GLY A 154 23.13 -0.36 4.03
C GLY A 154 22.55 -1.78 4.13
N ILE A 155 21.27 -1.95 4.45
CA ILE A 155 20.64 -3.27 4.52
C ILE A 155 20.01 -3.61 3.17
N LYS A 156 20.50 -4.71 2.56
CA LYS A 156 20.09 -5.18 1.22
C LYS A 156 18.58 -5.39 1.08
N PHE A 157 17.92 -5.85 2.14
CA PHE A 157 16.47 -6.07 2.14
C PHE A 157 15.69 -4.81 1.72
N PHE A 158 16.06 -3.63 2.22
CA PHE A 158 15.38 -2.36 1.89
C PHE A 158 15.76 -1.78 0.53
N GLN A 159 16.83 -2.28 -0.07
CA GLN A 159 17.30 -1.91 -1.42
C GLN A 159 16.70 -2.82 -2.51
N THR A 160 16.01 -3.88 -2.11
CA THR A 160 15.46 -4.88 -3.01
C THR A 160 14.19 -4.33 -3.69
N PRO A 161 13.96 -4.66 -4.99
CA PRO A 161 12.73 -4.31 -5.70
C PRO A 161 11.45 -4.63 -4.91
N THR A 162 10.51 -3.69 -4.93
CA THR A 162 9.22 -3.85 -4.27
C THR A 162 8.03 -3.81 -5.23
N LYS A 163 6.93 -4.40 -4.80
CA LYS A 163 5.59 -4.23 -5.36
C LYS A 163 4.66 -3.82 -4.22
N ILE A 164 3.78 -2.86 -4.46
CA ILE A 164 2.79 -2.44 -3.46
C ILE A 164 1.37 -2.61 -4.00
N THR A 165 0.53 -3.23 -3.18
CA THR A 165 -0.86 -3.54 -3.48
C THR A 165 -1.75 -3.10 -2.33
N LEU A 166 -2.81 -2.36 -2.64
CA LEU A 166 -3.89 -2.03 -1.71
C LEU A 166 -4.98 -3.09 -1.84
N VAL A 167 -5.58 -3.47 -0.72
CA VAL A 167 -6.76 -4.31 -0.68
C VAL A 167 -7.84 -3.53 0.06
N ASN A 168 -8.98 -3.30 -0.59
CA ASN A 168 -10.12 -2.65 0.05
C ASN A 168 -10.96 -3.64 0.86
N SER A 169 -11.97 -3.13 1.56
CA SER A 169 -12.86 -3.93 2.38
C SER A 169 -13.71 -4.95 1.62
N SER A 170 -13.94 -4.73 0.32
CA SER A 170 -14.54 -5.72 -0.59
C SER A 170 -13.53 -6.71 -1.20
N ASP A 171 -12.33 -6.84 -0.63
CA ASP A 171 -11.23 -7.73 -1.08
C ASP A 171 -10.75 -7.49 -2.53
N GLN A 172 -11.06 -6.34 -3.11
CA GLN A 172 -10.52 -5.95 -4.41
C GLN A 172 -9.06 -5.53 -4.24
N ASN A 173 -8.22 -5.92 -5.20
CA ASN A 173 -6.80 -5.60 -5.19
C ASN A 173 -6.52 -4.45 -6.16
N PHE A 174 -5.78 -3.45 -5.71
CA PHE A 174 -5.30 -2.35 -6.53
C PHE A 174 -3.78 -2.27 -6.41
N ASN A 175 -3.08 -2.67 -7.48
CA ASN A 175 -1.64 -2.49 -7.55
C ASN A 175 -1.38 -0.99 -7.70
N VAL A 176 -0.42 -0.44 -6.97
CA VAL A 176 -0.09 0.99 -7.06
C VAL A 176 1.26 1.15 -7.74
N TYR A 177 2.21 0.29 -7.37
CA TYR A 177 3.57 0.32 -7.86
C TYR A 177 4.09 -1.10 -8.04
N HIS A 178 4.88 -1.28 -9.09
CA HIS A 178 5.59 -2.50 -9.40
C HIS A 178 6.97 -2.11 -9.91
N HIS A 179 8.03 -2.47 -9.18
CA HIS A 179 9.38 -2.15 -9.61
C HIS A 179 9.69 -2.83 -10.96
N PRO A 180 10.36 -2.17 -11.93
CA PRO A 180 10.63 -2.72 -13.26
C PRO A 180 11.40 -4.06 -13.30
N THR A 181 12.22 -4.31 -12.27
CA THR A 181 13.02 -5.53 -12.13
C THR A 181 12.44 -6.53 -11.13
N PHE A 182 11.28 -6.26 -10.55
CA PHE A 182 10.64 -7.17 -9.61
C PHE A 182 10.35 -8.52 -10.27
N GLY A 183 10.78 -9.62 -9.64
CA GLY A 183 10.66 -10.98 -10.15
C GLY A 183 11.65 -11.34 -11.25
N LYS A 184 12.51 -10.41 -11.71
CA LYS A 184 13.53 -10.69 -12.72
C LYS A 184 14.79 -11.22 -12.03
N ARG A 185 15.01 -12.53 -12.14
CA ARG A 185 16.32 -13.12 -11.84
C ARG A 185 17.19 -12.94 -13.07
N ILE A 186 18.22 -12.10 -12.98
CA ILE A 186 19.28 -12.07 -13.99
C ILE A 186 19.97 -13.43 -13.92
N ILE A 187 19.64 -14.33 -14.84
CA ILE A 187 20.43 -15.52 -15.07
C ILE A 187 21.68 -14.99 -15.76
N ASN A 188 22.82 -14.97 -15.05
CA ASN A 188 24.10 -14.80 -15.70
C ASN A 188 24.26 -15.97 -16.67
N LYS A 189 23.87 -15.76 -17.93
CA LYS A 189 24.22 -16.65 -19.03
C LYS A 189 25.74 -16.60 -19.09
N VAL A 190 26.39 -17.65 -18.62
CA VAL A 190 27.81 -17.87 -18.89
C VAL A 190 27.91 -17.98 -20.41
N SER A 191 28.34 -16.89 -21.04
CA SER A 191 28.46 -16.76 -22.48
C SER A 191 29.65 -17.57 -22.97
N LYS A 192 29.37 -18.62 -23.73
CA LYS A 192 30.17 -18.91 -24.92
C LYS A 192 29.32 -18.51 -26.12
N ASN A 193 29.68 -17.38 -26.70
CA ASN A 193 29.36 -16.90 -28.04
C ASN A 193 27.89 -17.03 -28.48
N SER A 194 27.14 -15.92 -28.35
CA SER A 194 26.28 -15.34 -29.40
C SER A 194 25.42 -14.27 -28.74
N GLU A 195 25.57 -13.04 -29.21
CA GLU A 195 24.73 -11.90 -28.87
C GLU A 195 23.27 -12.23 -29.19
N VAL A 196 22.46 -12.35 -28.16
CA VAL A 196 21.03 -12.07 -28.26
C VAL A 196 20.67 -11.31 -26.99
N GLU A 197 20.79 -9.98 -27.05
CA GLU A 197 20.15 -9.08 -26.10
C GLU A 197 18.64 -9.28 -26.22
N THR A 198 18.10 -10.19 -25.42
CA THR A 198 16.66 -10.27 -25.22
C THR A 198 16.30 -9.11 -24.30
N ILE A 199 15.94 -7.97 -24.92
CA ILE A 199 15.30 -6.86 -24.24
C ILE A 199 13.98 -7.43 -23.69
N ILE A 200 13.99 -7.96 -22.47
CA ILE A 200 12.78 -8.32 -21.75
C ILE A 200 12.07 -6.99 -21.48
N GLN A 201 11.16 -6.65 -22.40
CA GLN A 201 10.34 -5.45 -22.35
C GLN A 201 9.87 -5.25 -20.91
N VAL A 202 10.28 -4.12 -20.36
CA VAL A 202 9.75 -3.60 -19.10
C VAL A 202 8.25 -3.48 -19.30
N PRO A 203 7.39 -4.10 -18.46
CA PRO A 203 6.01 -3.65 -18.37
C PRO A 203 6.11 -2.18 -17.98
N GLN A 204 5.88 -1.28 -18.94
CA GLN A 204 5.80 0.15 -18.67
C GLN A 204 4.81 0.32 -17.53
N ALA A 205 5.13 1.22 -16.61
CA ALA A 205 4.28 1.60 -15.52
C ALA A 205 2.86 1.85 -16.05
N GLU A 206 1.93 0.91 -15.79
CA GLU A 206 0.54 1.08 -16.16
C GLU A 206 0.05 2.36 -15.49
N SER A 207 -0.24 3.37 -16.31
CA SER A 207 -0.97 4.55 -15.84
C SER A 207 -2.40 4.10 -15.60
N TYR A 208 -2.86 4.14 -14.35
CA TYR A 208 -4.24 3.76 -14.05
C TYR A 208 -5.20 4.76 -14.69
N SER A 209 -6.20 4.27 -15.40
CA SER A 209 -7.32 5.11 -15.81
C SER A 209 -8.12 5.52 -14.57
N ILE A 210 -8.71 6.72 -14.60
CA ILE A 210 -9.59 7.18 -13.51
C ILE A 210 -10.70 6.17 -13.22
N ASN A 211 -11.27 5.54 -14.24
CA ASN A 211 -12.30 4.51 -14.09
C ASN A 211 -11.81 3.31 -13.27
N THR A 212 -10.55 2.90 -13.44
CA THR A 212 -9.95 1.81 -12.64
C THR A 212 -9.86 2.20 -11.16
N ILE A 213 -9.49 3.45 -10.89
CA ILE A 213 -9.40 3.98 -9.52
C ILE A 213 -10.80 4.07 -8.91
N MET A 214 -11.78 4.60 -9.65
CA MET A 214 -13.18 4.70 -9.21
C MET A 214 -13.79 3.33 -8.89
N ASN A 215 -13.59 2.34 -9.78
CA ASN A 215 -14.06 0.97 -9.55
C ASN A 215 -13.48 0.38 -8.25
N PHE A 216 -12.22 0.70 -7.92
CA PHE A 216 -11.63 0.30 -6.65
C PHE A 216 -12.24 1.04 -5.45
N LEU A 217 -12.60 2.32 -5.59
CA LEU A 217 -13.28 3.09 -4.54
C LEU A 217 -14.73 2.66 -4.32
N ASP A 218 -15.37 2.04 -5.31
CA ASP A 218 -16.72 1.51 -5.18
C ASP A 218 -16.78 0.36 -4.17
N GLY A 219 -15.72 -0.47 -4.10
CA GLY A 219 -15.55 -1.50 -3.08
C GLY A 219 -15.18 -0.98 -1.68
N PHE A 220 -15.21 0.33 -1.45
CA PHE A 220 -15.03 0.87 -0.09
C PHE A 220 -16.35 0.79 0.68
N HIS A 221 -16.31 0.10 1.81
CA HIS A 221 -17.44 0.04 2.72
C HIS A 221 -17.68 1.42 3.35
N ASN A 222 -18.95 1.79 3.49
CA ASN A 222 -19.34 3.12 3.94
C ASN A 222 -18.60 3.52 5.23
N PHE A 223 -18.16 4.77 5.29
CA PHE A 223 -17.50 5.41 6.44
C PHE A 223 -18.41 5.57 7.67
N LYS A 224 -19.09 4.50 8.08
CA LYS A 224 -19.73 4.43 9.38
C LYS A 224 -18.67 3.98 10.36
N TYR A 225 -18.16 4.93 11.14
CA TYR A 225 -17.99 4.93 12.59
C TYR A 225 -17.12 6.13 12.96
#